data_AF-A0A972RQN0-F1
#
_entry.id   AF-A0A972RQN0-F1
#
_cell.length_a   1.000
_cell.length_b   1.000
_cell.length_c   1.000
_cell.angle_alpha   90.00
_cell.angle_beta   90.00
_cell.angle_gamma   90.00
#
_symmetry.space_group_name_H-M   'P 1'
#
loop_
_entity.id
_entity.type
_entity.pdbx_description
1 polymer ?
#
loop_
_entity_poly.entity_id
_entity_poly.type
_entity_poly.pdbx_seq_one_letter_code
_entity_poly.pdbx_strand_id
1 'polypeptide(L)'
;MSPTSPQSAEFGEQLAAAGACFDRAQVSAIYLVHGTFVGNDLLGLATELSRFAPGLSKKLSRCGKHVVDTFTGEAGNYTHGFAAALEAGLTSGAGQTIPARLFPWSSQNNHIARADGAIRLINELAQHASTSTNTGTNEASRLSRVQLWGHSHGGNVLALVTQLLGADHDARNKFFQAARSFYQPWIRQTVDMPLWQQVRSLLDDADHPVRKLLLDIVTFGTPIRYGWNANGYAKLLHFIHHRPPPQREEYSAPIPLKLLRARKALDGDYIQQIGIAGTNIMPLPFAVRTLLADWRLDQLLEADVARESIMARLHHGARVPDEGTTLLTDYTEISPWLVRNIAGHGLYTRQKWLPFHCHEITKRFYGDDPV
;
A
#
# COMPACT_ATOMS: atom_id res chain seq x y z
N MET A 1 -15.94 14.69 -6.70
CA MET A 1 -16.58 13.86 -7.74
C MET A 1 -17.42 12.79 -7.06
N SER A 2 -18.63 12.53 -7.56
CA SER A 2 -19.51 11.46 -7.04
C SER A 2 -19.04 10.08 -7.52
N PRO A 3 -19.38 8.96 -6.85
CA PRO A 3 -19.03 7.64 -7.34
C PRO A 3 -19.75 7.34 -8.65
N THR A 4 -19.04 6.77 -9.63
CA THR A 4 -19.57 6.45 -10.97
C THR A 4 -19.86 4.96 -11.06
N SER A 5 -21.04 4.55 -11.53
CA SER A 5 -21.41 3.13 -11.62
C SER A 5 -20.50 2.40 -12.61
N PRO A 6 -19.87 1.26 -12.25
CA PRO A 6 -19.00 0.50 -13.16
C PRO A 6 -19.68 0.00 -14.46
N GLN A 7 -21.01 -0.02 -14.49
CA GLN A 7 -21.81 -0.44 -15.64
C GLN A 7 -22.24 0.72 -16.54
N SER A 8 -21.92 1.97 -16.17
CA SER A 8 -22.31 3.15 -16.93
C SER A 8 -21.33 3.48 -18.05
N ALA A 9 -21.81 4.12 -19.12
CA ALA A 9 -20.94 4.65 -20.18
C ALA A 9 -19.97 5.72 -19.63
N GLU A 10 -20.46 6.58 -18.74
CA GLU A 10 -19.68 7.62 -18.06
C GLU A 10 -18.42 7.04 -17.37
N PHE A 11 -18.53 5.86 -16.75
CA PHE A 11 -17.38 5.20 -16.13
C PHE A 11 -16.28 4.88 -17.15
N GLY A 12 -16.66 4.35 -18.31
CA GLY A 12 -15.73 4.04 -19.40
C GLY A 12 -15.10 5.29 -19.99
N GLU A 13 -15.91 6.33 -20.23
CA GLU A 13 -15.45 7.62 -20.78
C GLU A 13 -14.45 8.31 -19.84
N GLN A 14 -14.73 8.36 -18.54
CA GLN A 14 -13.82 8.97 -17.55
C GLN A 14 -12.49 8.21 -17.44
N LEU A 15 -12.52 6.87 -17.48
CA LEU A 15 -11.29 6.08 -17.48
C LEU A 15 -10.50 6.23 -18.79
N ALA A 16 -11.18 6.33 -19.93
CA ALA A 16 -10.53 6.58 -21.22
C ALA A 16 -9.82 7.95 -21.21
N ALA A 17 -10.49 8.99 -20.72
CA ALA A 17 -9.88 10.32 -20.58
C ALA A 17 -8.64 10.30 -19.68
N ALA A 18 -8.69 9.57 -18.56
CA ALA A 18 -7.52 9.36 -17.72
C ALA A 18 -6.42 8.53 -18.43
N GLY A 19 -6.80 7.52 -19.21
CA GLY A 19 -5.92 6.71 -20.05
C GLY A 19 -5.07 7.56 -21.00
N ALA A 20 -5.70 8.52 -21.69
CA ALA A 20 -5.01 9.46 -22.55
C ALA A 20 -3.95 10.30 -21.78
N CYS A 21 -4.25 10.70 -20.55
CA CYS A 21 -3.30 11.42 -19.70
C CYS A 21 -2.15 10.52 -19.23
N PHE A 22 -2.44 9.28 -18.84
CA PHE A 22 -1.43 8.30 -18.43
C PHE A 22 -0.48 7.96 -19.58
N ASP A 23 -1.00 7.85 -20.80
CA ASP A 23 -0.23 7.60 -22.01
C ASP A 23 0.73 8.76 -22.33
N ARG A 24 0.22 10.01 -22.31
CA ARG A 24 1.08 11.21 -22.44
C ARG A 24 2.17 11.27 -21.36
N ALA A 25 1.85 10.86 -20.14
CA ALA A 25 2.79 10.77 -19.03
C ALA A 25 3.74 9.56 -19.09
N GLN A 26 3.60 8.70 -20.11
CA GLN A 26 4.41 7.51 -20.37
C GLN A 26 4.33 6.46 -19.25
N VAL A 27 3.14 6.31 -18.65
CA VAL A 27 2.86 5.24 -17.69
C VAL A 27 2.82 3.90 -18.42
N SER A 28 3.82 3.06 -18.18
CA SER A 28 4.01 1.77 -18.83
C SER A 28 3.39 0.59 -18.09
N ALA A 29 3.07 0.75 -16.80
CA ALA A 29 2.42 -0.26 -15.98
C ALA A 29 1.88 0.34 -14.68
N ILE A 30 0.88 -0.32 -14.10
CA ILE A 30 0.35 -0.07 -12.77
C ILE A 30 0.47 -1.36 -11.95
N TYR A 31 1.11 -1.29 -10.78
CA TYR A 31 1.18 -2.39 -9.82
C TYR A 31 0.25 -2.11 -8.65
N LEU A 32 -0.74 -2.98 -8.49
CA LEU A 32 -1.72 -2.95 -7.41
C LEU A 32 -1.20 -3.79 -6.24
N VAL A 33 -0.59 -3.12 -5.26
CA VAL A 33 0.01 -3.73 -4.07
C VAL A 33 -1.01 -3.68 -2.94
N HIS A 34 -1.62 -4.82 -2.67
CA HIS A 34 -2.67 -4.90 -1.67
C HIS A 34 -2.12 -5.30 -0.29
N GLY A 35 -2.52 -4.62 0.80
CA GLY A 35 -2.29 -5.09 2.16
C GLY A 35 -3.54 -5.74 2.76
N THR A 36 -3.60 -7.06 2.75
CA THR A 36 -4.78 -7.81 3.22
C THR A 36 -4.87 -7.81 4.74
N PHE A 37 -6.03 -7.44 5.30
CA PHE A 37 -6.47 -7.81 6.66
C PHE A 37 -7.44 -9.02 6.66
N VAL A 38 -7.76 -9.55 5.48
CA VAL A 38 -8.82 -10.53 5.22
C VAL A 38 -8.24 -11.79 4.54
N GLY A 39 -7.49 -12.57 5.33
CA GLY A 39 -6.93 -13.87 4.97
C GLY A 39 -6.02 -14.34 6.10
N ASN A 40 -6.50 -15.28 6.94
CA ASN A 40 -5.99 -15.62 8.29
C ASN A 40 -5.85 -14.46 9.31
N ASP A 41 -5.81 -13.19 8.87
CA ASP A 41 -5.52 -12.01 9.70
C ASP A 41 -6.72 -11.26 10.28
N LEU A 42 -7.96 -11.73 10.10
CA LEU A 42 -9.12 -11.24 10.86
C LEU A 42 -8.94 -11.44 12.36
N LEU A 43 -8.25 -12.52 12.76
CA LEU A 43 -7.83 -12.75 14.14
C LEU A 43 -6.75 -11.75 14.56
N GLY A 44 -5.85 -11.35 13.65
CA GLY A 44 -4.88 -10.28 13.86
C GLY A 44 -5.54 -8.93 14.13
N LEU A 45 -6.49 -8.51 13.28
CA LEU A 45 -7.29 -7.30 13.48
C LEU A 45 -8.12 -7.36 14.77
N ALA A 46 -8.75 -8.51 15.07
CA ALA A 46 -9.47 -8.71 16.32
C ALA A 46 -8.54 -8.71 17.54
N THR A 47 -7.28 -9.12 17.40
CA THR A 47 -6.26 -9.07 18.45
C THR A 47 -5.79 -7.64 18.65
N GLU A 48 -5.48 -6.90 17.59
CA GLU A 48 -5.15 -5.47 17.67
C GLU A 48 -6.31 -4.67 18.28
N LEU A 49 -7.53 -4.84 17.78
CA LEU A 49 -8.72 -4.25 18.38
C LEU A 49 -8.96 -4.71 19.82
N SER A 50 -8.57 -5.94 20.21
CA SER A 50 -8.68 -6.39 21.61
C SER A 50 -7.73 -5.64 22.55
N ARG A 51 -6.54 -5.27 22.06
CA ARG A 51 -5.54 -4.51 22.81
C ARG A 51 -6.02 -3.10 23.11
N PHE A 52 -6.74 -2.49 22.18
CA PHE A 52 -7.20 -1.08 22.30
C PHE A 52 -8.68 -0.95 22.71
N ALA A 53 -9.49 -1.99 22.53
CA ALA A 53 -10.91 -2.03 22.87
C ALA A 53 -11.37 -3.49 23.21
N PRO A 54 -11.10 -3.99 24.44
CA PRO A 54 -11.30 -5.40 24.82
C PRO A 54 -12.71 -5.95 24.59
N GLY A 55 -13.74 -5.09 24.68
CA GLY A 55 -15.14 -5.47 24.44
C GLY A 55 -15.49 -5.76 22.98
N LEU A 56 -14.67 -5.29 22.03
CA LEU A 56 -14.90 -5.44 20.59
C LEU A 56 -14.52 -6.84 20.09
N SER A 57 -13.39 -7.35 20.56
CA SER A 57 -12.79 -8.61 20.09
C SER A 57 -13.63 -9.84 20.43
N LYS A 58 -14.20 -9.91 21.64
CA LYS A 58 -15.05 -11.04 22.08
C LYS A 58 -16.31 -11.24 21.24
N LYS A 59 -16.79 -10.19 20.56
CA LYS A 59 -17.96 -10.27 19.65
C LYS A 59 -17.55 -10.52 18.20
N LEU A 60 -16.38 -10.02 17.75
CA LEU A 60 -15.82 -10.29 16.42
C LEU A 60 -15.32 -11.73 16.29
N SER A 61 -14.68 -12.30 17.31
CA SER A 61 -14.13 -13.66 17.28
C SER A 61 -15.21 -14.74 17.13
N ARG A 62 -16.42 -14.51 17.65
CA ARG A 62 -17.59 -15.40 17.46
C ARG A 62 -18.19 -15.33 16.05
N CYS A 63 -17.95 -14.25 15.31
CA CYS A 63 -18.43 -14.08 13.94
C CYS A 63 -17.43 -14.66 12.91
N GLY A 64 -16.16 -14.85 13.28
CA GLY A 64 -15.06 -15.14 12.36
C GLY A 64 -15.14 -16.44 11.53
N LYS A 65 -15.94 -17.44 11.91
CA LYS A 65 -15.99 -18.73 11.19
C LYS A 65 -16.92 -18.76 9.97
N HIS A 66 -17.91 -17.88 9.86
CA HIS A 66 -18.82 -17.84 8.70
C HIS A 66 -18.58 -16.66 7.76
N VAL A 67 -17.82 -15.65 8.18
CA VAL A 67 -17.56 -14.48 7.34
C VAL A 67 -16.45 -14.76 6.34
N VAL A 68 -15.50 -15.67 6.64
CA VAL A 68 -14.40 -16.13 5.75
C VAL A 68 -14.91 -16.63 4.40
N ASP A 69 -16.04 -17.33 4.36
CA ASP A 69 -16.60 -17.88 3.12
C ASP A 69 -17.37 -16.84 2.27
N THR A 70 -17.69 -15.66 2.83
CA THR A 70 -18.36 -14.55 2.12
C THR A 70 -17.40 -13.41 1.76
N PHE A 71 -16.10 -13.56 2.07
CA PHE A 71 -15.09 -12.50 1.93
C PHE A 71 -14.46 -12.38 0.53
N THR A 72 -15.02 -13.03 -0.50
CA THR A 72 -14.55 -13.03 -1.90
C THR A 72 -14.88 -11.75 -2.69
N GLY A 73 -15.17 -10.62 -2.03
CA GLY A 73 -15.58 -9.36 -2.67
C GLY A 73 -14.55 -8.23 -2.60
N GLU A 74 -14.78 -7.17 -3.38
CA GLU A 74 -13.98 -5.93 -3.50
C GLU A 74 -13.79 -5.12 -2.20
N ALA A 75 -14.27 -5.60 -1.06
CA ALA A 75 -14.18 -4.90 0.20
C ALA A 75 -12.79 -5.14 0.82
N GLY A 76 -11.88 -4.19 0.60
CA GLY A 76 -10.56 -4.18 1.20
C GLY A 76 -9.59 -5.20 0.59
N ASN A 77 -9.70 -5.48 -0.72
CA ASN A 77 -8.78 -6.24 -1.56
C ASN A 77 -8.85 -5.70 -3.01
N TYR A 78 -7.71 -5.56 -3.69
CA TYR A 78 -7.74 -5.36 -5.15
C TYR A 78 -8.11 -6.71 -5.79
N THR A 79 -9.24 -6.75 -6.50
CA THR A 79 -9.72 -7.97 -7.17
C THR A 79 -9.22 -8.02 -8.62
N HIS A 80 -9.28 -9.20 -9.24
CA HIS A 80 -9.05 -9.32 -10.68
C HIS A 80 -10.01 -8.44 -11.48
N GLY A 81 -11.27 -8.31 -11.04
CA GLY A 81 -12.24 -7.43 -11.68
C GLY A 81 -11.84 -5.96 -11.60
N PHE A 82 -11.34 -5.50 -10.45
CA PHE A 82 -10.84 -4.13 -10.27
C PHE A 82 -9.64 -3.86 -11.19
N ALA A 83 -8.67 -4.78 -11.23
CA ALA A 83 -7.50 -4.67 -12.10
C ALA A 83 -7.90 -4.65 -13.59
N ALA A 84 -8.77 -5.56 -14.00
CA ALA A 84 -9.24 -5.63 -15.38
C ALA A 84 -10.03 -4.38 -15.80
N ALA A 85 -10.88 -3.84 -14.92
CA ALA A 85 -11.62 -2.61 -15.18
C ALA A 85 -10.68 -1.40 -15.35
N LEU A 86 -9.65 -1.30 -14.50
CA LEU A 86 -8.62 -0.26 -14.61
C LEU A 86 -7.82 -0.39 -15.91
N GLU A 87 -7.31 -1.58 -16.22
CA GLU A 87 -6.54 -1.84 -17.45
C GLU A 87 -7.36 -1.55 -18.71
N ALA A 88 -8.57 -2.10 -18.80
CA ALA A 88 -9.43 -1.92 -19.96
C ALA A 88 -9.86 -0.45 -20.12
N GLY A 89 -10.20 0.22 -19.02
CA GLY A 89 -10.60 1.62 -19.01
C GLY A 89 -9.48 2.57 -19.41
N LEU A 90 -8.25 2.36 -18.92
CA LEU A 90 -7.12 3.21 -19.31
C LEU A 90 -6.66 2.91 -20.74
N THR A 91 -6.64 1.64 -21.14
CA THR A 91 -6.20 1.22 -22.48
C THR A 91 -7.13 1.75 -23.57
N SER A 92 -8.42 1.95 -23.28
CA SER A 92 -9.38 2.44 -24.28
C SER A 92 -9.12 3.88 -24.74
N GLY A 93 -8.47 4.70 -23.90
CA GLY A 93 -8.08 6.07 -24.23
C GLY A 93 -6.59 6.29 -24.45
N ALA A 94 -5.76 5.26 -24.22
CA ALA A 94 -4.33 5.29 -24.48
C ALA A 94 -4.01 4.76 -25.89
N GLY A 95 -2.89 5.20 -26.48
CA GLY A 95 -2.37 4.63 -27.73
C GLY A 95 -1.75 3.23 -27.58
N GLN A 96 -1.70 2.70 -26.35
CA GLN A 96 -1.06 1.46 -25.98
C GLN A 96 -1.76 0.80 -24.78
N THR A 97 -1.52 -0.49 -24.57
CA THR A 97 -1.99 -1.16 -23.35
C THR A 97 -1.24 -0.66 -22.13
N ILE A 98 -1.98 -0.25 -21.10
CA ILE A 98 -1.43 0.10 -19.79
C ILE A 98 -1.80 -1.01 -18.81
N PRO A 99 -0.93 -2.01 -18.59
CA PRO A 99 -1.27 -3.18 -17.79
C PRO A 99 -1.48 -2.81 -16.32
N ALA A 100 -2.55 -3.34 -15.71
CA ALA A 100 -2.83 -3.21 -14.28
C ALA A 100 -2.62 -4.57 -13.59
N ARG A 101 -1.50 -4.72 -12.89
CA ARG A 101 -1.04 -5.99 -12.34
C ARG A 101 -1.34 -6.09 -10.85
N LEU A 102 -2.01 -7.16 -10.43
CA LEU A 102 -2.08 -7.52 -9.02
C LEU A 102 -0.71 -8.03 -8.58
N PHE A 103 -0.14 -7.42 -7.53
CA PHE A 103 1.12 -7.86 -6.95
C PHE A 103 0.88 -8.72 -5.70
N PRO A 104 1.13 -10.03 -5.75
CA PRO A 104 0.93 -10.91 -4.59
C PRO A 104 2.12 -10.82 -3.62
N TRP A 105 1.82 -10.67 -2.34
CA TRP A 105 2.76 -10.89 -1.24
C TRP A 105 2.00 -11.40 -0.02
N SER A 106 2.71 -11.78 1.04
CA SER A 106 2.11 -12.48 2.19
C SER A 106 1.06 -11.66 2.94
N SER A 107 1.07 -10.33 2.78
CA SER A 107 0.17 -9.39 3.46
C SER A 107 0.24 -9.37 5.00
N GLN A 108 1.15 -10.13 5.60
CA GLN A 108 1.24 -10.21 7.06
C GLN A 108 1.68 -8.88 7.66
N ASN A 109 1.07 -8.52 8.79
CA ASN A 109 1.41 -7.32 9.55
C ASN A 109 2.65 -7.54 10.45
N ASN A 110 3.79 -7.81 9.84
CA ASN A 110 5.11 -7.81 10.48
C ASN A 110 6.17 -7.19 9.55
N HIS A 111 7.33 -6.81 10.08
CA HIS A 111 8.38 -6.16 9.29
C HIS A 111 8.94 -7.09 8.22
N ILE A 112 9.23 -8.35 8.57
CA ILE A 112 9.90 -9.26 7.65
C ILE A 112 9.03 -9.62 6.43
N ALA A 113 7.71 -9.73 6.61
CA ALA A 113 6.77 -9.93 5.51
C ALA A 113 6.73 -8.75 4.54
N ARG A 114 6.69 -7.51 5.08
CA ARG A 114 6.72 -6.30 4.25
C ARG A 114 8.06 -6.13 3.54
N ALA A 115 9.15 -6.49 4.21
CA ALA A 115 10.49 -6.51 3.64
C ALA A 115 10.60 -7.52 2.48
N ASP A 116 10.08 -8.75 2.66
CA ASP A 116 10.04 -9.75 1.59
C ASP A 116 9.17 -9.28 0.41
N GLY A 117 8.02 -8.64 0.69
CA GLY A 117 7.18 -8.00 -0.31
C GLY A 117 7.92 -6.93 -1.12
N ALA A 118 8.71 -6.08 -0.45
CA ALA A 118 9.48 -5.02 -1.09
C ALA A 118 10.60 -5.59 -1.98
N ILE A 119 11.32 -6.61 -1.50
CA ILE A 119 12.35 -7.32 -2.27
C ILE A 119 11.76 -7.94 -3.54
N ARG A 120 10.62 -8.63 -3.44
CA ARG A 120 9.92 -9.21 -4.58
C ARG A 120 9.46 -8.14 -5.58
N LEU A 121 8.90 -7.04 -5.09
CA LEU A 121 8.43 -5.95 -5.95
C LEU A 121 9.60 -5.28 -6.70
N ILE A 122 10.72 -5.03 -6.03
CA ILE A 122 11.93 -4.50 -6.68
C ILE A 122 12.40 -5.42 -7.80
N ASN A 123 12.37 -6.74 -7.59
CA ASN A 123 12.71 -7.70 -8.63
C ASN A 123 11.74 -7.64 -9.83
N GLU A 124 10.43 -7.53 -9.60
CA GLU A 124 9.46 -7.37 -10.70
C GLU A 124 9.65 -6.05 -11.47
N LEU A 125 9.94 -4.95 -10.77
CA LEU A 125 10.25 -3.66 -11.38
C LEU A 125 11.53 -3.72 -12.19
N ALA A 126 12.54 -4.43 -11.70
CA ALA A 126 13.78 -4.66 -12.42
C ALA A 126 13.56 -5.45 -13.72
N GLN A 127 12.75 -6.50 -13.68
CA GLN A 127 12.39 -7.27 -14.87
C GLN A 127 11.66 -6.39 -15.89
N HIS A 128 10.70 -5.58 -15.43
CA HIS A 128 9.98 -4.62 -16.27
C HIS A 128 10.89 -3.55 -16.90
N ALA A 129 11.86 -3.04 -16.13
CA ALA A 129 12.83 -2.07 -16.63
C ALA A 129 13.70 -2.68 -17.74
N SER A 130 14.20 -3.89 -17.54
CA SER A 130 15.07 -4.57 -18.50
C SER A 130 14.36 -5.00 -19.78
N THR A 131 13.07 -5.37 -19.73
CA THR A 131 12.30 -5.64 -20.94
C THR A 131 12.06 -4.38 -21.75
N SER A 132 11.84 -3.23 -21.08
CA SER A 132 11.61 -1.94 -21.72
C SER A 132 12.86 -1.39 -22.42
N THR A 133 14.06 -1.73 -21.96
CA THR A 133 15.32 -1.29 -22.61
C THR A 133 15.69 -2.11 -23.86
N ASN A 134 15.17 -3.33 -23.99
CA ASN A 134 15.55 -4.25 -25.07
C ASN A 134 14.72 -4.07 -26.36
N THR A 135 13.63 -3.29 -26.34
CA THR A 135 12.69 -3.16 -27.46
C THR A 135 13.07 -2.12 -28.53
N GLY A 136 14.27 -1.53 -28.47
CA GLY A 136 14.98 -1.00 -29.64
C GLY A 136 14.33 0.12 -30.45
N THR A 137 13.33 0.85 -29.92
CA THR A 137 12.79 2.01 -30.61
C THR A 137 13.69 3.23 -30.40
N ASN A 138 14.22 3.76 -31.49
CA ASN A 138 15.04 4.99 -31.60
C ASN A 138 14.29 6.28 -31.19
N GLU A 139 13.32 6.22 -30.27
CA GLU A 139 12.75 7.41 -29.65
C GLU A 139 13.62 7.79 -28.45
N ALA A 140 14.44 8.82 -28.67
CA ALA A 140 15.30 9.39 -27.65
C ALA A 140 14.52 9.80 -26.37
N SER A 141 15.04 9.37 -25.22
CA SER A 141 15.06 10.11 -23.95
C SER A 141 13.81 10.21 -23.05
N ARG A 142 12.74 9.43 -23.23
CA ARG A 142 11.65 9.43 -22.23
C ARG A 142 11.83 8.31 -21.20
N LEU A 143 12.03 8.70 -19.93
CA LEU A 143 12.10 7.75 -18.81
C LEU A 143 10.74 7.05 -18.66
N SER A 144 10.75 5.72 -18.64
CA SER A 144 9.55 4.92 -18.44
C SER A 144 9.00 5.12 -17.01
N ARG A 145 7.70 5.38 -16.91
CA ARG A 145 7.02 5.61 -15.64
C ARG A 145 6.23 4.38 -15.24
N VAL A 146 6.28 4.03 -13.96
CA VAL A 146 5.49 2.95 -13.37
C VAL A 146 4.70 3.52 -12.20
N GLN A 147 3.41 3.23 -12.16
CA GLN A 147 2.57 3.58 -11.02
C GLN A 147 2.47 2.43 -10.02
N LEU A 148 2.62 2.75 -8.74
CA LEU A 148 2.52 1.79 -7.64
C LEU A 148 1.36 2.19 -6.74
N TRP A 149 0.31 1.39 -6.71
CA TRP A 149 -0.91 1.65 -5.95
C TRP A 149 -0.93 0.77 -4.71
N GLY A 150 -0.60 1.34 -3.55
CA GLY A 150 -0.54 0.65 -2.27
C GLY A 150 -1.84 0.81 -1.49
N HIS A 151 -2.56 -0.27 -1.23
CA HIS A 151 -3.69 -0.24 -0.29
C HIS A 151 -3.26 -0.74 1.09
N SER A 152 -3.67 -0.07 2.17
CA SER A 152 -3.36 -0.51 3.54
C SER A 152 -1.85 -0.69 3.77
N HIS A 153 -1.43 -1.80 4.38
CA HIS A 153 -0.03 -2.21 4.53
C HIS A 153 0.71 -2.41 3.20
N GLY A 154 0.02 -2.52 2.06
CA GLY A 154 0.65 -2.47 0.74
C GLY A 154 1.43 -1.16 0.52
N GLY A 155 0.93 -0.03 1.01
CA GLY A 155 1.69 1.23 0.97
C GLY A 155 2.95 1.22 1.84
N ASN A 156 2.98 0.42 2.92
CA ASN A 156 4.19 0.23 3.72
C ASN A 156 5.24 -0.62 2.98
N VAL A 157 4.82 -1.55 2.12
CA VAL A 157 5.73 -2.23 1.18
C VAL A 157 6.32 -1.21 0.21
N LEU A 158 5.50 -0.31 -0.34
CA LEU A 158 5.97 0.74 -1.25
C LEU A 158 6.96 1.69 -0.57
N ALA A 159 6.70 2.10 0.68
CA ALA A 159 7.64 2.90 1.45
C ALA A 159 9.01 2.22 1.58
N LEU A 160 9.05 0.91 1.90
CA LEU A 160 10.29 0.13 1.92
C LEU A 160 10.96 0.05 0.54
N VAL A 161 10.20 -0.05 -0.55
CA VAL A 161 10.77 0.01 -1.91
C VAL A 161 11.47 1.35 -2.14
N THR A 162 10.85 2.47 -1.76
CA THR A 162 11.49 3.78 -1.90
C THR A 162 12.76 3.87 -1.06
N GLN A 163 12.74 3.36 0.17
CA GLN A 163 13.91 3.35 1.04
C GLN A 163 15.05 2.53 0.42
N LEU A 164 14.78 1.33 -0.11
CA LEU A 164 15.82 0.48 -0.69
C LEU A 164 16.38 1.05 -2.00
N LEU A 165 15.54 1.68 -2.83
CA LEU A 165 15.99 2.33 -4.06
C LEU A 165 16.73 3.66 -3.76
N GLY A 166 16.24 4.49 -2.85
CA GLY A 166 16.82 5.79 -2.56
C GLY A 166 17.97 5.80 -1.54
N ALA A 167 18.17 4.71 -0.78
CA ALA A 167 19.21 4.63 0.25
C ALA A 167 20.63 4.59 -0.34
N ASP A 168 21.61 4.96 0.48
CA ASP A 168 23.02 4.66 0.21
C ASP A 168 23.34 3.17 0.45
N HIS A 169 24.56 2.79 0.08
CA HIS A 169 25.05 1.41 0.22
C HIS A 169 25.08 0.93 1.67
N ASP A 170 25.41 1.80 2.63
CA ASP A 170 25.55 1.41 4.04
C ASP A 170 24.20 1.16 4.71
N ALA A 171 23.20 2.00 4.42
CA ALA A 171 21.83 1.80 4.86
C ALA A 171 21.22 0.52 4.25
N ARG A 172 21.44 0.26 2.96
CA ARG A 172 21.04 -1.03 2.34
C ARG A 172 21.71 -2.21 3.03
N ASN A 173 23.01 -2.12 3.32
CA ASN A 173 23.74 -3.19 4.00
C ASN A 173 23.18 -3.50 5.39
N LYS A 174 22.85 -2.47 6.17
CA LYS A 174 22.19 -2.64 7.48
C LYS A 174 20.85 -3.36 7.34
N PHE A 175 20.05 -3.02 6.34
CA PHE A 175 18.77 -3.69 6.06
C PHE A 175 18.97 -5.18 5.74
N PHE A 176 19.84 -5.51 4.79
CA PHE A 176 20.11 -6.92 4.44
C PHE A 176 20.71 -7.69 5.61
N GLN A 177 21.56 -7.06 6.42
CA GLN A 177 22.12 -7.67 7.63
C GLN A 177 21.04 -7.95 8.69
N ALA A 178 20.11 -7.02 8.90
CA ALA A 178 18.99 -7.18 9.81
C ALA A 178 18.09 -8.37 9.40
N ALA A 179 17.79 -8.49 8.10
CA ALA A 179 16.97 -9.56 7.56
C ALA A 179 17.72 -10.89 7.33
N ARG A 180 19.05 -10.94 7.51
CA ARG A 180 19.89 -12.08 7.10
C ARG A 180 19.41 -13.43 7.61
N SER A 181 18.96 -13.50 8.87
CA SER A 181 18.50 -14.77 9.45
C SER A 181 17.28 -15.35 8.74
N PHE A 182 16.49 -14.52 8.04
CA PHE A 182 15.34 -14.96 7.27
C PHE A 182 15.77 -15.71 6.00
N TYR A 183 16.59 -15.09 5.15
CA TYR A 183 16.94 -15.65 3.84
C TYR A 183 18.21 -16.50 3.81
N GLN A 184 19.06 -16.43 4.84
CA GLN A 184 20.29 -17.22 4.95
C GLN A 184 20.42 -17.89 6.33
N PRO A 185 20.58 -19.23 6.40
CA PRO A 185 20.76 -19.95 7.64
C PRO A 185 22.13 -19.64 8.28
N TRP A 186 22.23 -19.73 9.61
CA TRP A 186 23.48 -19.42 10.34
C TRP A 186 24.54 -20.50 10.19
N ILE A 187 24.12 -21.74 9.96
CA ILE A 187 24.98 -22.94 9.98
C ILE A 187 25.49 -23.29 8.58
N ARG A 188 24.77 -22.89 7.51
CA ARG A 188 25.12 -23.20 6.12
C ARG A 188 25.38 -21.92 5.35
N GLN A 189 26.40 -21.91 4.51
CA GLN A 189 26.68 -20.77 3.63
C GLN A 189 25.69 -20.67 2.45
N THR A 190 24.89 -21.71 2.20
CA THR A 190 23.85 -21.76 1.17
C THR A 190 22.70 -20.83 1.51
N VAL A 191 22.18 -20.10 0.52
CA VAL A 191 21.07 -19.16 0.70
C VAL A 191 19.75 -19.84 0.39
N ASP A 192 18.82 -19.76 1.34
CA ASP A 192 17.51 -20.42 1.24
C ASP A 192 16.58 -19.66 0.29
N MET A 193 16.73 -18.33 0.21
CA MET A 193 15.94 -17.46 -0.66
C MET A 193 16.86 -16.65 -1.58
N PRO A 194 17.29 -17.21 -2.73
CA PRO A 194 18.25 -16.58 -3.64
C PRO A 194 17.83 -15.18 -4.11
N LEU A 195 16.51 -14.93 -4.19
CA LEU A 195 15.95 -13.64 -4.59
C LEU A 195 16.48 -12.47 -3.76
N TRP A 196 16.66 -12.66 -2.44
CA TRP A 196 17.19 -11.61 -1.57
C TRP A 196 18.61 -11.20 -1.95
N GLN A 197 19.44 -12.18 -2.35
CA GLN A 197 20.79 -11.88 -2.83
C GLN A 197 20.80 -11.27 -4.22
N GLN A 198 19.93 -11.74 -5.12
CA GLN A 198 19.80 -11.19 -6.46
C GLN A 198 19.41 -9.70 -6.40
N VAL A 199 18.41 -9.36 -5.59
CA VAL A 199 17.98 -7.97 -5.40
C VAL A 199 19.05 -7.14 -4.71
N ARG A 200 19.80 -7.71 -3.76
CA ARG A 200 20.95 -7.00 -3.17
C ARG A 200 21.98 -6.61 -4.23
N SER A 201 22.44 -7.58 -5.04
CA SER A 201 23.41 -7.33 -6.10
C SER A 201 22.91 -6.31 -7.12
N LEU A 202 21.61 -6.39 -7.45
CA LEU A 202 20.94 -5.45 -8.33
C LEU A 202 20.89 -4.03 -7.77
N LEU A 203 20.64 -3.88 -6.46
CA LEU A 203 20.66 -2.57 -5.80
C LEU A 203 22.08 -2.01 -5.66
N ASP A 204 23.12 -2.86 -5.66
CA ASP A 204 24.51 -2.42 -5.63
C ASP A 204 25.02 -2.01 -7.03
N ASP A 205 24.31 -2.40 -8.10
CA ASP A 205 24.53 -1.91 -9.46
C ASP A 205 23.86 -0.53 -9.67
N ALA A 206 24.69 0.52 -9.75
CA ALA A 206 24.25 1.89 -9.94
C ALA A 206 23.69 2.15 -11.37
N ASP A 207 24.09 1.34 -12.35
CA ASP A 207 23.70 1.49 -13.75
C ASP A 207 22.47 0.65 -14.12
N HIS A 208 21.99 -0.18 -13.18
CA HIS A 208 20.87 -1.07 -13.40
C HIS A 208 19.62 -0.31 -13.90
N PRO A 209 18.91 -0.79 -14.95
CA PRO A 209 17.77 -0.08 -15.55
C PRO A 209 16.66 0.35 -14.58
N VAL A 210 16.46 -0.39 -13.49
CA VAL A 210 15.49 -0.05 -12.43
C VAL A 210 15.73 1.36 -11.85
N ARG A 211 16.98 1.84 -11.85
CA ARG A 211 17.38 3.17 -11.36
C ARG A 211 16.85 4.31 -12.23
N LYS A 212 16.45 3.99 -13.46
CA LYS A 212 15.95 4.94 -14.46
C LYS A 212 14.41 4.96 -14.53
N LEU A 213 13.73 4.10 -13.77
CA LEU A 213 12.27 4.13 -13.69
C LEU A 213 11.80 5.33 -12.88
N LEU A 214 10.79 6.04 -13.40
CA LEU A 214 10.06 7.03 -12.61
C LEU A 214 8.92 6.32 -11.87
N LEU A 215 9.03 6.23 -10.55
CA LEU A 215 8.03 5.57 -9.72
C LEU A 215 7.04 6.61 -9.17
N ASP A 216 5.79 6.52 -9.63
CA ASP A 216 4.71 7.35 -9.12
C ASP A 216 3.85 6.53 -8.16
N ILE A 217 3.83 6.96 -6.90
CA ILE A 217 3.25 6.18 -5.82
C ILE A 217 1.94 6.78 -5.39
N VAL A 218 0.90 5.94 -5.37
CA VAL A 218 -0.41 6.28 -4.85
C VAL A 218 -0.73 5.34 -3.72
N THR A 219 -1.19 5.86 -2.59
CA THR A 219 -1.57 5.04 -1.45
C THR A 219 -3.02 5.27 -1.07
N PHE A 220 -3.65 4.24 -0.53
CA PHE A 220 -5.06 4.22 -0.18
C PHE A 220 -5.22 3.68 1.25
N GLY A 221 -5.50 4.58 2.20
CA GLY A 221 -5.68 4.24 3.61
C GLY A 221 -4.43 3.65 4.26
N THR A 222 -3.22 3.89 3.72
CA THR A 222 -1.99 3.33 4.27
C THR A 222 -1.72 3.91 5.67
N PRO A 223 -1.53 3.05 6.69
CA PRO A 223 -1.13 3.51 8.01
C PRO A 223 0.25 4.15 7.99
N ILE A 224 0.41 5.28 8.69
CA ILE A 224 1.71 5.95 8.85
C ILE A 224 2.61 5.07 9.72
N ARG A 225 3.75 4.65 9.16
CA ARG A 225 4.68 3.77 9.87
C ARG A 225 6.12 3.88 9.40
N TYR A 226 6.37 3.77 8.11
CA TYR A 226 7.69 3.98 7.54
C TYR A 226 7.75 5.34 6.84
N GLY A 227 8.89 6.01 6.94
CA GLY A 227 9.18 7.19 6.13
C GLY A 227 9.44 6.83 4.66
N TRP A 228 9.31 7.84 3.80
CA TRP A 228 9.54 7.74 2.37
C TRP A 228 10.91 8.33 1.99
N ASN A 229 11.61 7.69 1.04
CA ASN A 229 12.84 8.25 0.51
C ASN A 229 12.57 9.02 -0.78
N ALA A 230 12.76 10.35 -0.77
CA ALA A 230 12.53 11.19 -1.95
C ALA A 230 13.40 10.83 -3.17
N ASN A 231 14.53 10.14 -2.98
CA ASN A 231 15.36 9.64 -4.09
C ASN A 231 14.85 8.30 -4.66
N GLY A 232 13.86 7.67 -4.01
CA GLY A 232 13.30 6.37 -4.38
C GLY A 232 11.97 6.44 -5.12
N TYR A 233 11.42 7.64 -5.34
CA TYR A 233 10.17 7.85 -6.09
C TYR A 233 10.18 9.21 -6.81
N ALA A 234 9.31 9.38 -7.80
CA ALA A 234 9.14 10.63 -8.53
C ALA A 234 7.97 11.46 -8.00
N LYS A 235 6.83 10.81 -7.68
CA LYS A 235 5.63 11.47 -7.12
C LYS A 235 4.98 10.61 -6.05
N LEU A 236 4.32 11.23 -5.06
CA LEU A 236 3.67 10.55 -3.95
C LEU A 236 2.32 11.21 -3.60
N LEU A 237 1.25 10.43 -3.64
CA LEU A 237 -0.12 10.85 -3.33
C LEU A 237 -0.78 9.87 -2.35
N HIS A 238 -1.41 10.41 -1.31
CA HIS A 238 -2.14 9.64 -0.31
C HIS A 238 -3.63 9.94 -0.38
N PHE A 239 -4.45 8.91 -0.56
CA PHE A 239 -5.90 8.98 -0.38
C PHE A 239 -6.26 8.45 0.99
N ILE A 240 -6.93 9.28 1.78
CA ILE A 240 -7.32 8.96 3.15
C ILE A 240 -8.79 9.27 3.33
N HIS A 241 -9.58 8.24 3.62
CA HIS A 241 -10.97 8.43 3.96
C HIS A 241 -11.07 9.16 5.29
N HIS A 242 -11.61 10.37 5.27
CA HIS A 242 -11.74 11.20 6.44
C HIS A 242 -13.07 11.97 6.42
N ARG A 243 -13.69 12.07 7.60
CA ARG A 243 -14.71 13.07 7.89
C ARG A 243 -14.31 13.81 9.16
N PRO A 244 -14.04 15.12 9.08
CA PRO A 244 -13.66 15.87 10.26
C PRO A 244 -14.85 15.93 11.24
N PRO A 245 -14.64 15.62 12.53
CA PRO A 245 -15.67 15.85 13.53
C PRO A 245 -15.87 17.36 13.72
N PRO A 246 -17.08 17.81 14.11
CA PRO A 246 -17.30 19.20 14.45
C PRO A 246 -16.29 19.66 15.51
N GLN A 247 -15.65 20.82 15.31
CA GLN A 247 -14.76 21.49 16.27
C GLN A 247 -13.37 20.85 16.49
N ARG A 248 -12.83 20.08 15.52
CA ARG A 248 -11.40 19.70 15.49
C ARG A 248 -10.71 20.15 14.22
N GLU A 249 -9.38 20.14 14.26
CA GLU A 249 -8.53 20.36 13.10
C GLU A 249 -8.82 19.33 12.00
N GLU A 250 -8.75 19.77 10.75
CA GLU A 250 -9.19 19.02 9.56
C GLU A 250 -8.45 17.70 9.35
N TYR A 251 -7.25 17.55 9.91
CA TYR A 251 -6.41 16.36 9.75
C TYR A 251 -6.51 15.37 10.93
N SER A 252 -7.19 15.72 12.03
CA SER A 252 -7.15 14.92 13.26
C SER A 252 -8.28 13.88 13.33
N ALA A 253 -7.93 12.67 13.75
CA ALA A 253 -8.92 11.67 14.12
C ALA A 253 -9.67 12.01 15.43
N PRO A 254 -10.92 11.53 15.62
CA PRO A 254 -11.63 11.64 16.88
C PRO A 254 -11.06 10.68 17.93
N ILE A 255 -10.80 11.23 19.12
CA ILE A 255 -10.19 10.54 20.25
C ILE A 255 -11.02 10.85 21.50
N PRO A 256 -11.33 9.87 22.36
CA PRO A 256 -10.99 8.45 22.24
C PRO A 256 -11.80 7.74 21.14
N LEU A 257 -11.25 6.64 20.61
CA LEU A 257 -11.90 5.78 19.62
C LEU A 257 -13.25 5.26 20.17
N LYS A 258 -14.37 5.74 19.62
CA LYS A 258 -15.70 5.29 20.03
C LYS A 258 -16.19 4.15 19.15
N LEU A 259 -16.46 3.01 19.78
CA LEU A 259 -16.79 1.75 19.11
C LEU A 259 -17.94 1.83 18.09
N LEU A 260 -19.03 2.49 18.47
CA LEU A 260 -20.20 2.64 17.61
C LEU A 260 -19.90 3.51 16.38
N ARG A 261 -18.96 4.46 16.50
CA ARG A 261 -18.53 5.33 15.41
C ARG A 261 -17.60 4.61 14.44
N ALA A 262 -16.65 3.84 14.96
CA ALA A 262 -15.75 2.99 14.18
C ALA A 262 -16.51 1.95 13.35
N ARG A 263 -17.53 1.30 13.95
CA ARG A 263 -18.39 0.34 13.23
C ARG A 263 -19.15 0.95 12.07
N LYS A 264 -19.52 2.22 12.20
CA LYS A 264 -20.22 3.00 11.19
C LYS A 264 -19.28 3.87 10.37
N ALA A 265 -17.95 3.70 10.49
CA ALA A 265 -16.92 4.51 9.83
C ALA A 265 -17.23 6.03 9.80
N LEU A 266 -17.84 6.56 10.87
CA LEU A 266 -18.45 7.90 10.83
C LEU A 266 -17.43 9.01 10.60
N ASP A 267 -16.20 8.78 11.03
CA ASP A 267 -15.10 9.74 10.99
C ASP A 267 -14.03 9.38 9.96
N GLY A 268 -14.33 8.45 9.05
CA GLY A 268 -13.42 7.98 8.02
C GLY A 268 -12.81 6.62 8.31
N ASP A 269 -11.55 6.45 7.89
CA ASP A 269 -10.79 5.21 8.03
C ASP A 269 -10.26 5.04 9.45
N TYR A 270 -10.77 4.04 10.16
CA TYR A 270 -10.33 3.70 11.51
C TYR A 270 -9.21 2.66 11.53
N ILE A 271 -9.06 1.88 10.45
CA ILE A 271 -8.00 0.87 10.36
C ILE A 271 -6.66 1.55 10.13
N GLN A 272 -6.65 2.59 9.29
CA GLN A 272 -5.48 3.44 9.06
C GLN A 272 -4.93 4.03 10.38
N GLN A 273 -5.80 4.38 11.33
CA GLN A 273 -5.40 4.97 12.62
C GLN A 273 -4.78 3.96 13.58
N ILE A 274 -5.21 2.69 13.53
CA ILE A 274 -4.73 1.66 14.46
C ILE A 274 -3.58 0.82 13.86
N GLY A 275 -3.44 0.77 12.53
CA GLY A 275 -2.37 0.04 11.84
C GLY A 275 -0.99 0.71 11.87
N ILE A 276 -0.81 1.71 12.74
CA ILE A 276 0.39 2.56 12.82
C ILE A 276 1.62 1.84 13.39
N ALA A 277 2.76 2.51 13.43
CA ALA A 277 3.99 1.98 14.01
C ALA A 277 3.81 1.47 15.47
N GLY A 278 4.39 0.31 15.76
CA GLY A 278 4.22 -0.42 17.03
C GLY A 278 3.05 -1.42 17.11
N THR A 279 2.26 -1.62 16.06
CA THR A 279 1.13 -2.60 16.05
C THR A 279 1.45 -3.90 15.28
N ASN A 280 2.72 -4.33 15.30
CA ASN A 280 3.13 -5.58 14.65
C ASN A 280 2.52 -6.81 15.32
N ILE A 281 2.18 -7.79 14.49
CA ILE A 281 1.88 -9.15 14.93
C ILE A 281 3.19 -9.92 14.96
N MET A 282 3.59 -10.34 16.15
CA MET A 282 4.80 -11.15 16.33
C MET A 282 4.68 -12.44 15.49
N PRO A 283 5.71 -12.80 14.70
CA PRO A 283 5.76 -14.10 14.04
C PRO A 283 5.61 -15.25 15.04
N LEU A 284 5.21 -16.43 14.56
CA LEU A 284 5.10 -17.62 15.42
C LEU A 284 6.42 -17.87 16.15
N PRO A 285 6.41 -18.08 17.49
CA PRO A 285 7.64 -18.14 18.30
C PRO A 285 8.57 -19.31 17.94
N PHE A 286 8.03 -20.35 17.30
CA PHE A 286 8.82 -21.49 16.80
C PHE A 286 9.55 -21.20 15.48
N ALA A 287 9.21 -20.12 14.78
CA ALA A 287 9.92 -19.63 13.59
C ALA A 287 11.07 -18.68 13.99
N VAL A 288 12.01 -19.17 14.80
CA VAL A 288 13.06 -18.37 15.47
C VAL A 288 13.83 -17.47 14.51
N ARG A 289 14.13 -17.95 13.29
CA ARG A 289 14.84 -17.19 12.26
C ARG A 289 14.05 -15.97 11.76
N THR A 290 12.75 -16.16 11.55
CA THR A 290 11.79 -15.14 11.14
C THR A 290 11.59 -14.13 12.26
N LEU A 291 11.42 -14.61 13.50
CA LEU A 291 11.29 -13.77 14.68
C LEU A 291 12.53 -12.88 14.88
N LEU A 292 13.74 -13.43 14.75
CA LEU A 292 14.97 -12.66 14.90
C LEU A 292 15.14 -11.61 13.79
N ALA A 293 14.80 -11.96 12.54
CA ALA A 293 14.86 -11.01 11.44
C ALA A 293 13.86 -9.87 11.64
N ASP A 294 12.64 -10.20 12.04
CA ASP A 294 11.57 -9.24 12.32
C ASP A 294 11.97 -8.27 13.44
N TRP A 295 12.51 -8.80 14.54
CA TRP A 295 13.02 -7.99 15.65
C TRP A 295 14.17 -7.07 15.24
N ARG A 296 15.13 -7.56 14.45
CA ARG A 296 16.25 -6.72 13.97
C ARG A 296 15.76 -5.63 13.00
N LEU A 297 14.76 -5.94 12.18
CA LEU A 297 14.14 -4.97 11.28
C LEU A 297 13.33 -3.93 12.06
N ASP A 298 12.62 -4.31 13.12
CA ASP A 298 11.94 -3.39 14.04
C ASP A 298 12.92 -2.35 14.61
N GLN A 299 14.06 -2.81 15.14
CA GLN A 299 15.11 -1.94 15.67
C GLN A 299 15.75 -1.01 14.63
N LEU A 300 15.67 -1.37 13.34
CA LEU A 300 16.22 -0.56 12.24
C LEU A 300 15.18 0.42 11.69
N LEU A 301 13.94 -0.03 11.48
CA LEU A 301 12.89 0.70 10.76
C LEU A 301 12.04 1.59 11.68
N GLU A 302 11.92 1.23 12.96
CA GLU A 302 11.10 1.93 13.96
C GLU A 302 11.95 2.43 15.14
N ALA A 303 13.27 2.62 14.95
CA ALA A 303 14.22 3.01 16.00
C ALA A 303 13.79 4.27 16.77
N ASP A 304 13.29 5.29 16.05
CA ASP A 304 12.86 6.56 16.64
C ASP A 304 11.42 6.49 17.19
N VAL A 305 10.61 5.56 16.69
CA VAL A 305 9.23 5.31 17.16
C VAL A 305 9.22 4.67 18.55
N ALA A 306 10.23 3.85 18.87
CA ALA A 306 10.35 3.14 20.15
C ALA A 306 10.35 4.07 21.39
N ARG A 307 10.60 5.37 21.20
CA ARG A 307 10.64 6.37 22.29
C ARG A 307 9.26 6.85 22.75
N GLU A 308 8.23 6.69 21.92
CA GLU A 308 6.87 7.13 22.25
C GLU A 308 5.96 5.93 22.54
N SER A 309 5.04 6.07 23.50
CA SER A 309 4.04 5.01 23.74
C SER A 309 3.04 4.96 22.58
N ILE A 310 2.55 3.76 22.23
CA ILE A 310 1.50 3.59 21.21
C ILE A 310 0.25 4.43 21.54
N MET A 311 -0.08 4.55 22.83
CA MET A 311 -1.21 5.38 23.27
C MET A 311 -0.99 6.86 22.98
N ALA A 312 0.22 7.38 23.18
CA ALA A 312 0.55 8.76 22.84
C ALA A 312 0.45 9.01 21.32
N ARG A 313 0.93 8.07 20.49
CA ARG A 313 0.75 8.17 19.01
C ARG A 313 -0.71 8.12 18.57
N LEU A 314 -1.51 7.24 19.15
CA LEU A 314 -2.96 7.22 18.93
C LEU A 314 -3.61 8.52 19.41
N HIS A 315 -3.08 9.13 20.47
CA HIS A 315 -3.51 10.43 20.99
C HIS A 315 -3.18 11.60 20.04
N HIS A 316 -2.09 11.52 19.28
CA HIS A 316 -1.81 12.48 18.21
C HIS A 316 -2.82 12.38 17.06
N GLY A 317 -3.34 11.17 16.79
CA GLY A 317 -4.40 10.96 15.80
C GLY A 317 -4.01 11.40 14.39
N ALA A 318 -2.70 11.39 14.10
CA ALA A 318 -2.14 11.80 12.82
C ALA A 318 -2.65 10.90 11.70
N ARG A 319 -3.26 11.53 10.69
CA ARG A 319 -3.73 10.84 9.49
C ARG A 319 -2.86 11.14 8.28
N VAL A 320 -2.30 12.34 8.24
CA VAL A 320 -1.54 12.87 7.12
C VAL A 320 -0.06 12.54 7.33
N PRO A 321 0.58 11.79 6.41
CA PRO A 321 2.04 11.62 6.41
C PRO A 321 2.75 12.96 6.16
N ASP A 322 3.98 13.09 6.65
CA ASP A 322 4.80 14.30 6.46
C ASP A 322 5.30 14.46 5.01
N GLU A 323 5.51 13.35 4.30
CA GLU A 323 5.93 13.34 2.91
C GLU A 323 4.76 13.16 1.93
N GLY A 324 4.87 13.76 0.74
CA GLY A 324 3.90 13.63 -0.33
C GLY A 324 2.69 14.57 -0.21
N THR A 325 1.73 14.42 -1.12
CA THR A 325 0.45 15.16 -1.07
C THR A 325 -0.63 14.25 -0.49
N THR A 326 -1.45 14.75 0.43
CA THR A 326 -2.56 13.99 1.01
C THR A 326 -3.92 14.56 0.63
N LEU A 327 -4.83 13.66 0.24
CA LEU A 327 -6.24 13.93 -0.01
C LEU A 327 -7.09 13.29 1.06
N LEU A 328 -7.68 14.15 1.88
CA LEU A 328 -8.72 13.79 2.82
C LEU A 328 -10.04 13.72 2.04
N THR A 329 -10.52 12.51 1.82
CA THR A 329 -11.69 12.24 0.98
C THR A 329 -12.86 11.74 1.81
N ASP A 330 -14.02 12.38 1.70
CA ASP A 330 -15.26 11.81 2.18
C ASP A 330 -15.86 10.86 1.14
N TYR A 331 -15.60 9.57 1.31
CA TYR A 331 -16.33 8.52 0.61
C TYR A 331 -17.72 8.40 1.25
N THR A 332 -18.69 9.13 0.71
CA THR A 332 -20.04 9.38 1.27
C THR A 332 -20.90 8.12 1.46
N GLU A 333 -20.51 6.97 0.91
CA GLU A 333 -21.28 5.73 0.97
C GLU A 333 -20.74 4.70 1.96
N ILE A 334 -21.16 4.87 3.21
CA ILE A 334 -20.98 3.85 4.24
C ILE A 334 -22.20 2.94 4.24
N SER A 335 -22.00 1.71 3.77
CA SER A 335 -23.00 0.65 3.92
C SER A 335 -23.34 0.48 5.41
N PRO A 336 -24.60 0.29 5.82
CA PRO A 336 -24.92 -0.02 7.21
C PRO A 336 -24.30 -1.36 7.69
N TRP A 337 -23.83 -2.20 6.76
CA TRP A 337 -23.19 -3.48 7.04
C TRP A 337 -21.68 -3.35 7.25
N LEU A 338 -21.24 -3.57 8.51
CA LEU A 338 -19.84 -3.52 8.98
C LEU A 338 -18.85 -4.22 8.04
N VAL A 339 -19.23 -5.39 7.53
CA VAL A 339 -18.38 -6.28 6.71
C VAL A 339 -18.03 -5.65 5.37
N ARG A 340 -18.90 -4.80 4.80
CA ARG A 340 -18.66 -4.19 3.48
C ARG A 340 -17.76 -2.96 3.53
N ASN A 341 -17.60 -2.30 4.69
CA ASN A 341 -16.76 -1.10 4.79
C ASN A 341 -15.45 -1.34 5.54
N ILE A 342 -15.30 -2.43 6.31
CA ILE A 342 -14.10 -2.71 7.14
C ILE A 342 -13.70 -1.45 7.93
N ALA A 343 -14.62 -0.91 8.73
CA ALA A 343 -14.43 0.34 9.49
C ALA A 343 -13.93 1.55 8.66
N GLY A 344 -14.36 1.63 7.39
CA GLY A 344 -14.05 2.73 6.46
C GLY A 344 -12.89 2.42 5.52
N HIS A 345 -12.16 1.35 5.80
CA HIS A 345 -10.95 0.97 5.08
C HIS A 345 -11.22 0.29 3.74
N GLY A 346 -12.31 -0.47 3.62
CA GLY A 346 -12.63 -1.21 2.39
C GLY A 346 -13.22 -0.36 1.26
N LEU A 347 -13.27 0.97 1.42
CA LEU A 347 -13.92 1.88 0.45
C LEU A 347 -13.05 2.15 -0.77
N TYR A 348 -11.72 2.19 -0.61
CA TYR A 348 -10.80 2.56 -1.68
C TYR A 348 -10.72 1.53 -2.81
N THR A 349 -11.00 0.26 -2.53
CA THR A 349 -10.88 -0.83 -3.50
C THR A 349 -12.18 -1.12 -4.25
N ARG A 350 -13.21 -0.28 -4.10
CA ARG A 350 -14.47 -0.43 -4.84
C ARG A 350 -14.34 0.19 -6.22
N GLN A 351 -14.71 -0.56 -7.26
CA GLN A 351 -14.54 -0.13 -8.65
C GLN A 351 -15.16 1.24 -8.94
N LYS A 352 -16.32 1.56 -8.37
CA LYS A 352 -17.02 2.83 -8.63
C LYS A 352 -16.24 4.11 -8.30
N TRP A 353 -15.17 4.00 -7.52
CA TRP A 353 -14.29 5.12 -7.20
C TRP A 353 -13.08 5.22 -8.13
N LEU A 354 -12.86 4.24 -9.02
CA LEU A 354 -11.75 4.23 -9.97
C LEU A 354 -11.67 5.50 -10.83
N PRO A 355 -12.76 6.01 -11.43
CA PRO A 355 -12.71 7.24 -12.20
C PRO A 355 -12.25 8.43 -11.37
N PHE A 356 -12.78 8.56 -10.15
CA PHE A 356 -12.35 9.59 -9.21
C PHE A 356 -10.86 9.46 -8.85
N HIS A 357 -10.37 8.25 -8.55
CA HIS A 357 -8.95 8.04 -8.26
C HIS A 357 -8.07 8.44 -9.44
N CYS A 358 -8.41 7.97 -10.64
CA CYS A 358 -7.65 8.29 -11.85
C CYS A 358 -7.67 9.79 -12.17
N HIS A 359 -8.82 10.46 -12.01
CA HIS A 359 -8.95 11.91 -12.18
C HIS A 359 -8.05 12.67 -11.18
N GLU A 360 -8.12 12.35 -9.89
CA GLU A 360 -7.32 13.07 -8.89
C GLU A 360 -5.81 12.81 -9.06
N ILE A 361 -5.42 11.63 -9.54
CA ILE A 361 -4.04 11.26 -9.88
C ILE A 361 -3.56 12.05 -11.11
N THR A 362 -4.29 12.01 -12.22
CA THR A 362 -3.92 12.74 -13.46
C THR A 362 -3.74 14.23 -13.19
N LYS A 363 -4.69 14.84 -12.48
CA LYS A 363 -4.66 16.24 -12.09
C LYS A 363 -3.43 16.61 -11.28
N ARG A 364 -3.05 15.80 -10.28
CA ARG A 364 -1.94 16.12 -9.36
C ARG A 364 -0.57 15.70 -9.87
N PHE A 365 -0.50 14.58 -10.56
CA PHE A 365 0.77 14.07 -11.05
C PHE A 365 1.12 14.67 -12.40
N TYR A 366 0.16 14.86 -13.29
CA TYR A 366 0.45 15.22 -14.67
C TYR A 366 -0.04 16.62 -15.05
N GLY A 367 -0.79 17.30 -14.17
CA GLY A 367 -1.29 18.66 -14.42
C GLY A 367 -2.40 18.71 -15.47
N ASP A 368 -2.86 17.55 -15.94
CA ASP A 368 -3.92 17.40 -16.91
C ASP A 368 -5.24 17.18 -16.16
N ASP A 369 -6.22 18.04 -16.43
CA ASP A 369 -7.61 17.77 -16.04
C ASP A 369 -8.20 16.89 -17.17
N PRO A 370 -8.56 15.62 -16.91
CA PRO A 370 -9.21 14.81 -17.93
C PRO A 370 -10.57 15.44 -18.22
N VAL A 371 -10.68 16.08 -19.39
CA VAL A 371 -11.90 16.75 -19.89
C VAL A 371 -12.95 15.75 -20.28
#